data_AF-A0A3D3SVH2-F1
#
_entry.id   AF-A0A3D3SVH2-F1
#
_cell.length_a   1.000
_cell.length_b   1.000
_cell.length_c   1.000
_cell.angle_alpha   90.00
_cell.angle_beta   90.00
_cell.angle_gamma   90.00
#
_symmetry.space_group_name_H-M   'P 1'
#
loop_
_entity.id
_entity.type
_entity.pdbx_description
1 polymer ?
#
loop_
_entity_poly.entity_id
_entity_poly.type
_entity_poly.pdbx_seq_one_letter_code
_entity_poly.pdbx_strand_id
1 'polypeptide(L)'
;MTSLKHSGLLHQGKHSKTLRLDLIHQGYVPETLEPKLKPVYLLGEAGLLSRPIIGIVGSRHASPQGMADSFWFAKELARAGCVIVSGLAVGIDAAAHRGAISVGRGTTIAVVAHGFSFCYPARHQLLRDELLDSGGTLISEYEPNTPPRPHQFLHRNRIIAGLCDALLVIEAGPKSGALTTASIALDLGKDIYALPGSIHSELSYGGHQLIRQGAGLVESPHELLTDLGRKLLPANRPAIQKKHRKESRVQEARQADFPEMKDPRYDQVNLVLSYEPQTLSELLLKLPKDSGENDLIAGLLMLELDRRAYRLPDGRWVRFKNH
;
A
#
# COMPACT_ATOMS: atom_id res chain seq x y z
N MET A 1 -25.54 3.22 17.20
CA MET A 1 -26.57 2.53 16.38
C MET A 1 -27.33 3.58 15.60
N THR A 2 -26.77 4.05 14.48
CA THR A 2 -27.39 5.09 13.64
C THR A 2 -27.99 4.38 12.43
N SER A 3 -29.31 4.40 12.34
CA SER A 3 -30.11 3.73 11.31
C SER A 3 -29.83 4.36 9.94
N LEU A 4 -29.21 3.60 9.03
CA LEU A 4 -29.06 3.93 7.60
C LEU A 4 -30.45 4.19 6.99
N LYS A 5 -30.75 5.44 6.61
CA LYS A 5 -31.95 5.77 5.83
C LYS A 5 -31.66 5.45 4.36
N HIS A 6 -32.24 4.36 3.87
CA HIS A 6 -32.06 3.86 2.51
C HIS A 6 -33.00 4.61 1.56
N SER A 7 -32.48 5.26 0.53
CA SER A 7 -33.30 5.87 -0.54
C SER A 7 -33.04 5.18 -1.89
N GLY A 8 -33.95 4.28 -2.29
CA GLY A 8 -34.13 3.79 -3.66
C GLY A 8 -33.31 2.55 -4.05
N LEU A 9 -34.01 1.43 -4.34
CA LEU A 9 -33.46 0.26 -5.05
C LEU A 9 -33.51 0.50 -6.56
N LEU A 10 -32.42 0.26 -7.28
CA LEU A 10 -32.35 0.50 -8.73
C LEU A 10 -32.07 -0.75 -9.60
N HIS A 11 -31.59 -1.86 -9.05
CA HIS A 11 -31.42 -3.11 -9.82
C HIS A 11 -31.27 -4.35 -8.92
N GLN A 12 -31.81 -5.50 -9.34
CA GLN A 12 -31.53 -6.82 -8.74
C GLN A 12 -30.68 -7.65 -9.71
N GLY A 13 -29.45 -7.97 -9.32
CA GLY A 13 -28.60 -8.96 -9.96
C GLY A 13 -28.10 -9.96 -8.91
N LYS A 14 -27.35 -11.00 -9.33
CA LYS A 14 -26.82 -12.06 -8.44
C LYS A 14 -25.93 -11.54 -7.29
N HIS A 15 -25.41 -10.32 -7.38
CA HIS A 15 -24.63 -9.65 -6.33
C HIS A 15 -25.46 -8.51 -5.73
N SER A 16 -25.31 -8.32 -4.42
CA SER A 16 -25.90 -7.29 -3.53
C SER A 16 -26.61 -6.10 -4.20
N LYS A 17 -27.78 -5.73 -3.66
CA LYS A 17 -28.64 -4.61 -4.08
C LYS A 17 -27.83 -3.36 -4.46
N THR A 18 -28.10 -2.78 -5.63
CA THR A 18 -27.58 -1.43 -5.95
C THR A 18 -28.24 -0.40 -5.04
N LEU A 19 -27.44 0.34 -4.29
CA LEU A 19 -27.89 1.38 -3.37
C LEU A 19 -27.42 2.74 -3.88
N ARG A 20 -28.29 3.74 -3.86
CA ARG A 20 -27.90 5.14 -4.07
C ARG A 20 -27.59 5.76 -2.71
N LEU A 21 -26.37 6.26 -2.52
CA LEU A 21 -25.96 6.98 -1.31
C LEU A 21 -25.51 8.41 -1.64
N ASP A 22 -25.87 9.33 -0.77
CA ASP A 22 -25.23 10.62 -0.69
C ASP A 22 -24.06 10.52 0.31
N LEU A 23 -22.83 10.43 -0.19
CA LEU A 23 -21.66 10.21 0.67
C LEU A 23 -21.42 11.38 1.64
N ILE A 24 -21.74 12.61 1.24
CA ILE A 24 -21.54 13.78 2.10
C ILE A 24 -22.57 13.76 3.22
N HIS A 25 -23.84 13.56 2.87
CA HIS A 25 -24.91 13.51 3.88
C HIS A 25 -24.72 12.37 4.90
N GLN A 26 -24.00 11.31 4.52
CA GLN A 26 -23.67 10.18 5.39
C GLN A 26 -22.34 10.34 6.15
N GLY A 27 -21.63 11.46 5.97
CA GLY A 27 -20.38 11.76 6.68
C GLY A 27 -19.18 10.91 6.25
N TYR A 28 -19.21 10.31 5.06
CA TYR A 28 -18.14 9.44 4.55
C TYR A 28 -17.03 10.19 3.80
N VAL A 29 -17.21 11.48 3.54
CA VAL A 29 -16.26 12.30 2.79
C VAL A 29 -16.03 13.62 3.55
N PRO A 30 -14.80 14.17 3.56
CA PRO A 30 -14.53 15.49 4.12
C PRO A 30 -15.48 16.56 3.58
N GLU A 31 -15.89 17.48 4.45
CA GLU A 31 -16.72 18.65 4.09
C GLU A 31 -16.09 19.50 2.98
N THR A 32 -14.77 19.44 2.82
CA THR A 32 -14.00 20.15 1.78
C THR A 32 -14.33 19.71 0.35
N LEU A 33 -15.06 18.61 0.15
CA LEU A 33 -15.57 18.18 -1.16
C LEU A 33 -16.92 18.82 -1.54
N GLU A 34 -17.49 19.68 -0.69
CA GLU A 34 -18.72 20.43 -0.98
C GLU A 34 -18.51 21.67 -1.87
N PRO A 35 -19.51 22.03 -2.71
CA PRO A 35 -20.81 21.37 -2.89
C PRO A 35 -20.83 20.40 -4.09
N LYS A 36 -19.70 19.76 -4.43
CA LYS A 36 -19.48 19.14 -5.76
C LYS A 36 -19.64 17.61 -5.83
N LEU A 37 -20.02 16.89 -4.78
CA LEU A 37 -20.33 15.47 -4.93
C LEU A 37 -21.80 15.26 -5.27
N LYS A 38 -22.03 14.67 -6.45
CA LYS A 38 -23.34 14.09 -6.76
C LYS A 38 -23.53 12.84 -5.90
N PRO A 39 -24.78 12.41 -5.67
CA PRO A 39 -25.06 11.10 -5.12
C PRO A 39 -24.34 10.01 -5.91
N VAL A 40 -23.74 9.06 -5.20
CA VAL A 40 -23.07 7.90 -5.81
C VAL A 40 -23.96 6.67 -5.72
N TYR A 41 -23.68 5.72 -6.58
CA TYR A 41 -24.22 4.38 -6.56
C TYR A 41 -23.20 3.42 -5.96
N LEU A 42 -23.67 2.47 -5.18
CA LEU A 42 -22.89 1.36 -4.65
C LEU A 42 -23.45 0.03 -5.13
N LEU A 43 -22.56 -0.91 -5.41
CA LEU A 43 -22.86 -2.31 -5.63
C LEU A 43 -21.94 -3.13 -4.72
N GLY A 44 -22.50 -3.80 -3.71
CA GLY A 44 -21.74 -4.53 -2.70
C GLY A 44 -22.13 -4.15 -1.27
N GLU A 45 -21.15 -4.15 -0.37
CA GLU A 45 -21.34 -3.95 1.08
C GLU A 45 -21.05 -2.51 1.51
N ALA A 46 -22.06 -1.78 1.98
CA ALA A 46 -21.86 -0.38 2.42
C ALA A 46 -21.08 -0.25 3.74
N GLY A 47 -21.07 -1.30 4.57
CA GLY A 47 -20.41 -1.31 5.89
C GLY A 47 -18.88 -1.14 5.84
N LEU A 48 -18.26 -1.27 4.66
CA LEU A 48 -16.83 -1.03 4.49
C LEU A 48 -16.47 0.45 4.71
N LEU A 49 -17.40 1.37 4.48
CA LEU A 49 -17.16 2.80 4.59
C LEU A 49 -16.97 3.30 6.04
N SER A 50 -17.27 2.47 7.05
CA SER A 50 -17.08 2.83 8.47
C SER A 50 -15.76 2.35 9.06
N ARG A 51 -14.87 1.78 8.24
CA ARG A 51 -13.55 1.30 8.64
C ARG A 51 -12.47 2.25 8.11
N PRO A 52 -11.25 2.25 8.69
CA PRO A 52 -10.15 3.02 8.13
C PRO A 52 -9.89 2.65 6.67
N ILE A 53 -9.88 3.63 5.77
CA ILE A 53 -9.77 3.44 4.32
C ILE A 53 -8.41 3.94 3.83
N ILE A 54 -7.62 3.06 3.20
CA ILE A 54 -6.35 3.43 2.58
C ILE A 54 -6.50 3.43 1.07
N GLY A 55 -6.22 4.56 0.44
CA GLY A 55 -6.14 4.66 -1.00
C GLY A 55 -4.79 4.12 -1.48
N ILE A 56 -4.78 3.19 -2.42
CA ILE A 56 -3.54 2.75 -3.09
C ILE A 56 -3.67 3.03 -4.57
N VAL A 57 -2.78 3.86 -5.10
CA VAL A 57 -2.79 4.29 -6.51
C VAL A 57 -1.39 4.25 -7.13
N GLY A 58 -1.34 4.14 -8.45
CA GLY A 58 -0.08 4.26 -9.16
C GLY A 58 -0.18 4.01 -10.66
N SER A 59 0.95 3.62 -11.25
CA SER A 59 1.10 3.47 -12.70
C SER A 59 0.21 2.38 -13.27
N ARG A 60 -0.36 2.66 -14.44
CA ARG A 60 -1.01 1.66 -15.30
C ARG A 60 -0.01 0.72 -15.97
N HIS A 61 1.21 1.20 -16.17
CA HIS A 61 2.35 0.44 -16.69
C HIS A 61 3.36 0.26 -15.55
N ALA A 62 2.91 -0.39 -14.48
CA ALA A 62 3.72 -0.64 -13.29
C ALA A 62 4.80 -1.69 -13.56
N SER A 63 5.92 -1.59 -12.85
CA SER A 63 6.94 -2.63 -12.89
C SER A 63 6.46 -3.91 -12.18
N PRO A 64 7.06 -5.08 -12.45
CA PRO A 64 6.78 -6.30 -11.68
C PRO A 64 6.97 -6.11 -10.18
N GLN A 65 8.01 -5.36 -9.79
CA GLN A 65 8.26 -4.99 -8.41
C GLN A 65 7.14 -4.11 -7.84
N GLY A 66 6.77 -3.02 -8.52
CA GLY A 66 5.69 -2.15 -8.07
C GLY A 66 4.33 -2.86 -7.94
N MET A 67 4.03 -3.84 -8.81
CA MET A 67 2.86 -4.69 -8.64
C MET A 67 2.97 -5.61 -7.42
N ALA A 68 4.14 -6.20 -7.16
CA ALA A 68 4.36 -7.02 -5.97
C ALA A 68 4.25 -6.19 -4.68
N ASP A 69 4.82 -4.98 -4.68
CA ASP A 69 4.77 -4.04 -3.56
C ASP A 69 3.33 -3.60 -3.30
N SER A 70 2.59 -3.20 -4.34
CA SER A 70 1.16 -2.83 -4.21
C SER A 70 0.32 -3.97 -3.62
N PHE A 71 0.53 -5.20 -4.09
CA PHE A 71 -0.13 -6.38 -3.55
C PHE A 71 0.23 -6.60 -2.07
N TRP A 72 1.51 -6.52 -1.72
CA TRP A 72 2.00 -6.70 -0.36
C TRP A 72 1.44 -5.65 0.60
N PHE A 73 1.52 -4.37 0.23
CA PHE A 73 0.94 -3.27 1.02
C PHE A 73 -0.55 -3.46 1.24
N ALA A 74 -1.31 -3.71 0.17
CA ALA A 74 -2.75 -3.91 0.29
C ALA A 74 -3.11 -5.10 1.18
N LYS A 75 -2.36 -6.21 1.08
CA LYS A 75 -2.57 -7.41 1.89
C LYS A 75 -2.31 -7.15 3.37
N GLU A 76 -1.19 -6.53 3.73
CA GLU A 76 -0.86 -6.28 5.13
C GLU A 76 -1.77 -5.22 5.77
N LEU A 77 -2.14 -4.17 5.03
CA LEU A 77 -3.09 -3.17 5.49
C LEU A 77 -4.49 -3.76 5.69
N ALA A 78 -4.96 -4.61 4.76
CA ALA A 78 -6.23 -5.30 4.91
C ALA A 78 -6.23 -6.27 6.11
N ARG A 79 -5.11 -6.98 6.37
CA ARG A 79 -4.92 -7.82 7.56
C ARG A 79 -5.02 -7.02 8.86
N ALA A 80 -4.54 -5.79 8.85
CA ALA A 80 -4.64 -4.86 9.97
C ALA A 80 -6.05 -4.25 10.15
N GLY A 81 -7.03 -4.63 9.32
CA GLY A 81 -8.41 -4.17 9.43
C GLY A 81 -8.75 -2.95 8.59
N CYS A 82 -7.80 -2.41 7.81
CA CYS A 82 -8.08 -1.34 6.85
C CYS A 82 -8.89 -1.86 5.64
N VAL A 83 -9.55 -0.94 4.96
CA VAL A 83 -10.21 -1.17 3.67
C VAL A 83 -9.38 -0.51 2.58
N ILE A 84 -9.08 -1.25 1.51
CA ILE A 84 -8.29 -0.73 0.39
C ILE A 84 -9.21 -0.13 -0.66
N VAL A 85 -9.06 1.17 -0.92
CA VAL A 85 -9.77 1.86 -2.00
C VAL A 85 -8.84 2.10 -3.19
N SER A 86 -9.30 1.74 -4.39
CA SER A 86 -8.56 1.99 -5.63
C SER A 86 -9.49 2.07 -6.84
N GLY A 87 -8.93 2.20 -8.03
CA GLY A 87 -9.65 2.55 -9.24
C GLY A 87 -9.98 1.40 -10.18
N LEU A 88 -9.71 0.14 -9.82
CA LEU A 88 -9.82 -1.03 -10.69
C LEU A 88 -9.03 -0.93 -12.02
N ALA A 89 -8.09 0.03 -12.13
CA ALA A 89 -7.26 0.16 -13.31
C ALA A 89 -6.23 -0.97 -13.40
N VAL A 90 -5.57 -1.08 -14.54
CA VAL A 90 -4.40 -1.96 -14.73
C VAL A 90 -3.22 -1.52 -13.87
N GLY A 91 -2.28 -2.43 -13.61
CA GLY A 91 -1.07 -2.14 -12.83
C GLY A 91 -1.34 -2.09 -11.33
N ILE A 92 -0.93 -0.98 -10.69
CA ILE A 92 -0.95 -0.83 -9.23
C ILE A 92 -2.35 -1.05 -8.64
N ASP A 93 -3.40 -0.46 -9.21
CA ASP A 93 -4.77 -0.57 -8.70
C ASP A 93 -5.24 -2.03 -8.64
N ALA A 94 -5.03 -2.79 -9.72
CA ALA A 94 -5.41 -4.21 -9.77
C ALA A 94 -4.62 -5.06 -8.78
N ALA A 95 -3.32 -4.79 -8.62
CA ALA A 95 -2.49 -5.49 -7.63
C ALA A 95 -2.96 -5.19 -6.19
N ALA A 96 -3.35 -3.95 -5.91
CA ALA A 96 -3.89 -3.56 -4.61
C ALA A 96 -5.20 -4.30 -4.29
N HIS A 97 -6.15 -4.34 -5.23
CA HIS A 97 -7.39 -5.10 -5.05
C HIS A 97 -7.11 -6.59 -4.82
N ARG A 98 -6.23 -7.21 -5.61
CA ARG A 98 -5.84 -8.62 -5.42
C ARG A 98 -5.21 -8.86 -4.05
N GLY A 99 -4.34 -7.97 -3.58
CA GLY A 99 -3.73 -8.04 -2.26
C GLY A 99 -4.77 -8.04 -1.15
N ALA A 100 -5.72 -7.11 -1.22
CA ALA A 100 -6.81 -7.00 -0.25
C ALA A 100 -7.74 -8.24 -0.27
N ILE A 101 -8.15 -8.71 -1.46
CA ILE A 101 -9.02 -9.87 -1.63
C ILE A 101 -8.36 -11.13 -1.05
N SER A 102 -7.03 -11.26 -1.18
CA SER A 102 -6.28 -12.43 -0.68
C SER A 102 -6.37 -12.64 0.84
N VAL A 103 -6.78 -11.63 1.60
CA VAL A 103 -6.92 -11.69 3.06
C VAL A 103 -8.25 -12.31 3.48
N GLY A 104 -9.30 -12.12 2.68
CA GLY A 104 -10.65 -12.58 3.01
C GLY A 104 -11.72 -11.58 2.63
N ARG A 105 -12.85 -11.63 3.34
CA ARG A 105 -14.05 -10.88 2.93
C ARG A 105 -14.02 -9.41 3.36
N GLY A 106 -14.63 -8.54 2.54
CA GLY A 106 -14.96 -7.16 2.89
C GLY A 106 -13.75 -6.25 3.08
N THR A 107 -12.72 -6.41 2.25
CA THR A 107 -11.43 -5.71 2.43
C THR A 107 -11.17 -4.61 1.41
N THR A 108 -12.01 -4.45 0.39
CA THR A 108 -11.71 -3.51 -0.70
C THR A 108 -12.94 -2.84 -1.32
N ILE A 109 -12.73 -1.59 -1.73
CA ILE A 109 -13.67 -0.76 -2.46
C ILE A 109 -13.03 -0.37 -3.80
N ALA A 110 -13.70 -0.63 -4.92
CA ALA A 110 -13.28 -0.06 -6.20
C ALA A 110 -14.21 1.08 -6.61
N VAL A 111 -13.64 2.27 -6.78
CA VAL A 111 -14.37 3.40 -7.35
C VAL A 111 -14.22 3.30 -8.86
N VAL A 112 -15.29 3.20 -9.64
CA VAL A 112 -15.27 3.08 -11.10
C VAL A 112 -15.79 4.34 -11.79
N ALA A 113 -15.37 4.55 -13.04
CA ALA A 113 -15.69 5.75 -13.82
C ALA A 113 -16.86 5.56 -14.79
N HIS A 114 -17.68 4.51 -14.59
CA HIS A 114 -18.77 4.11 -15.46
C HIS A 114 -19.88 3.43 -14.64
N GLY A 115 -21.02 3.18 -15.26
CA GLY A 115 -22.10 2.43 -14.63
C GLY A 115 -21.77 0.95 -14.44
N PHE A 116 -22.47 0.27 -13.53
CA PHE A 116 -22.21 -1.13 -13.18
C PHE A 116 -22.54 -2.15 -14.27
N SER A 117 -23.26 -1.76 -15.33
CA SER A 117 -23.49 -2.61 -16.50
C SER A 117 -22.23 -2.78 -17.37
N PHE A 118 -21.18 -2.00 -17.13
CA PHE A 118 -19.89 -2.10 -17.83
C PHE A 118 -18.77 -2.53 -16.89
N CYS A 119 -17.71 -3.11 -17.44
CA CYS A 119 -16.43 -3.29 -16.75
C CYS A 119 -15.31 -2.70 -17.60
N TYR A 120 -14.60 -1.71 -17.06
CA TYR A 120 -13.43 -1.14 -17.71
C TYR A 120 -12.20 -1.19 -16.80
N PRO A 121 -11.05 -1.71 -17.29
CA PRO A 121 -10.90 -2.38 -18.57
C PRO A 121 -11.67 -3.71 -18.62
N ALA A 122 -12.10 -4.14 -19.80
CA ALA A 122 -12.89 -5.38 -19.95
C ALA A 122 -12.16 -6.62 -19.39
N ARG A 123 -10.83 -6.64 -19.48
CA ARG A 123 -9.98 -7.71 -18.94
C ARG A 123 -10.07 -7.89 -17.41
N HIS A 124 -10.62 -6.92 -16.68
CA HIS A 124 -10.79 -7.00 -15.23
C HIS A 124 -12.17 -7.50 -14.81
N GLN A 125 -12.96 -8.06 -15.72
CA GLN A 125 -14.26 -8.66 -15.38
C GLN A 125 -14.11 -9.69 -14.26
N LEU A 126 -13.14 -10.62 -14.36
CA LEU A 126 -12.89 -11.60 -13.31
C LEU A 126 -12.51 -10.96 -11.97
N LEU A 127 -11.63 -9.94 -11.98
CA LEU A 127 -11.22 -9.24 -10.77
C LEU A 127 -12.38 -8.49 -10.11
N ARG A 128 -13.26 -7.89 -10.93
CA ARG A 128 -14.48 -7.23 -10.47
C ARG A 128 -15.41 -8.23 -9.76
N ASP A 129 -15.59 -9.41 -10.36
CA ASP A 129 -16.47 -10.44 -9.82
C ASP A 129 -15.87 -11.02 -8.52
N GLU A 130 -14.56 -11.31 -8.49
CA GLU A 130 -13.81 -11.69 -7.27
C GLU A 130 -13.94 -10.64 -6.14
N LEU A 131 -13.90 -9.35 -6.49
CA LEU A 131 -14.08 -8.25 -5.55
C LEU A 131 -15.48 -8.28 -4.93
N LEU A 132 -16.53 -8.46 -5.74
CA LEU A 132 -17.90 -8.53 -5.24
C LEU A 132 -18.17 -9.81 -4.44
N ASP A 133 -17.64 -10.95 -4.88
CA ASP A 133 -17.81 -12.25 -4.23
C ASP A 133 -17.12 -12.32 -2.88
N SER A 134 -15.98 -11.64 -2.74
CA SER A 134 -15.32 -11.41 -1.46
C SER A 134 -16.08 -10.41 -0.57
N GLY A 135 -17.23 -9.87 -0.98
CA GLY A 135 -17.97 -8.88 -0.18
C GLY A 135 -17.34 -7.50 -0.19
N GLY A 136 -16.52 -7.19 -1.20
CA GLY A 136 -16.09 -5.85 -1.53
C GLY A 136 -17.20 -5.02 -2.19
N THR A 137 -16.87 -3.78 -2.52
CA THR A 137 -17.87 -2.80 -2.98
C THR A 137 -17.39 -2.01 -4.17
N LEU A 138 -18.24 -1.88 -5.19
CA LEU A 138 -18.04 -0.93 -6.29
C LEU A 138 -18.78 0.37 -5.99
N ILE A 139 -18.12 1.50 -6.26
CA ILE A 139 -18.71 2.85 -6.14
C ILE A 139 -18.65 3.54 -7.50
N SER A 140 -19.73 4.17 -7.92
CA SER A 140 -19.76 4.98 -9.15
C SER A 140 -20.63 6.21 -8.98
N GLU A 141 -20.20 7.35 -9.55
CA GLU A 141 -21.05 8.54 -9.66
C GLU A 141 -22.04 8.46 -10.84
N TYR A 142 -21.90 7.43 -11.68
CA TYR A 142 -22.64 7.30 -12.93
C TYR A 142 -23.76 6.26 -12.81
N GLU A 143 -24.88 6.54 -13.46
CA GLU A 143 -26.01 5.60 -13.52
C GLU A 143 -25.60 4.24 -14.10
N PRO A 144 -26.27 3.13 -13.73
CA PRO A 144 -25.85 1.77 -14.07
C PRO A 144 -25.50 1.53 -15.54
N ASN A 145 -26.17 2.18 -16.48
CA ASN A 145 -25.97 2.00 -17.93
C ASN A 145 -25.08 3.07 -18.58
N THR A 146 -24.30 3.83 -17.81
CA THR A 146 -23.37 4.83 -18.37
C THR A 146 -22.08 4.16 -18.87
N PRO A 147 -21.70 4.31 -20.16
CA PRO A 147 -20.47 3.73 -20.68
C PRO A 147 -19.22 4.51 -20.22
N PRO A 148 -18.02 3.87 -20.19
CA PRO A 148 -16.77 4.51 -19.83
C PRO A 148 -16.30 5.53 -20.88
N ARG A 149 -15.90 6.73 -20.44
CA ARG A 149 -15.34 7.81 -21.27
C ARG A 149 -14.06 8.38 -20.63
N PRO A 150 -13.06 8.81 -21.41
CA PRO A 150 -11.75 9.24 -20.89
C PRO A 150 -11.81 10.30 -19.77
N HIS A 151 -12.64 11.34 -19.91
CA HIS A 151 -12.76 12.41 -18.91
C HIS A 151 -13.33 11.92 -17.56
N GLN A 152 -14.14 10.85 -17.58
CA GLN A 152 -14.78 10.32 -16.37
C GLN A 152 -13.74 9.74 -15.41
N PHE A 153 -12.63 9.21 -15.91
CA PHE A 153 -11.57 8.64 -15.08
C PHE A 153 -10.85 9.70 -14.24
N LEU A 154 -10.65 10.90 -14.79
CA LEU A 154 -10.09 12.04 -14.04
C LEU A 154 -11.07 12.51 -12.96
N HIS A 155 -12.36 12.62 -13.29
CA HIS A 155 -13.38 13.01 -12.32
C HIS A 155 -13.54 11.99 -11.19
N ARG A 156 -13.46 10.69 -11.50
CA ARG A 156 -13.57 9.61 -10.53
C ARG A 156 -12.50 9.70 -9.43
N ASN A 157 -11.28 10.12 -9.76
CA ASN A 157 -10.15 10.12 -8.83
C ASN A 157 -10.40 10.97 -7.58
N ARG A 158 -11.23 12.02 -7.67
CA ARG A 158 -11.63 12.82 -6.50
C ARG A 158 -12.39 12.01 -5.44
N ILE A 159 -13.13 10.98 -5.86
CA ILE A 159 -13.90 10.11 -4.95
C ILE A 159 -12.93 9.18 -4.23
N ILE A 160 -11.90 8.64 -4.91
CA ILE A 160 -10.84 7.85 -4.27
C ILE A 160 -10.14 8.70 -3.20
N ALA A 161 -9.70 9.89 -3.59
CA ALA A 161 -9.02 10.84 -2.69
C ALA A 161 -9.90 11.28 -1.50
N GLY A 162 -11.19 11.51 -1.74
CA GLY A 162 -12.13 11.90 -0.69
C GLY A 162 -12.42 10.80 0.33
N LEU A 163 -12.56 9.56 -0.15
CA LEU A 163 -12.89 8.40 0.68
C LEU A 163 -11.75 7.92 1.55
N CYS A 164 -10.49 8.02 1.10
CA CYS A 164 -9.37 7.52 1.87
C CYS A 164 -9.03 8.43 3.07
N ASP A 165 -8.62 7.83 4.19
CA ASP A 165 -8.01 8.54 5.32
C ASP A 165 -6.56 8.93 4.98
N ALA A 166 -5.88 8.08 4.19
CA ALA A 166 -4.56 8.34 3.64
C ALA A 166 -4.40 7.72 2.26
N LEU A 167 -3.53 8.31 1.44
CA LEU A 167 -3.24 7.86 0.08
C LEU A 167 -1.78 7.41 -0.03
N LEU A 168 -1.56 6.17 -0.44
CA LEU A 168 -0.27 5.60 -0.78
C LEU A 168 -0.08 5.57 -2.30
N VAL A 169 1.01 6.17 -2.77
CA VAL A 169 1.47 6.13 -4.16
C VAL A 169 2.63 5.15 -4.28
N ILE A 170 2.44 4.06 -5.03
CA ILE A 170 3.47 3.01 -5.20
C ILE A 170 4.47 3.39 -6.29
N GLU A 171 3.98 3.63 -7.51
CA GLU A 171 4.79 4.04 -8.66
C GLU A 171 4.02 5.08 -9.47
N ALA A 172 4.67 6.16 -9.87
CA ALA A 172 4.06 7.20 -10.69
C ALA A 172 5.11 7.90 -11.56
N GLY A 173 4.98 7.75 -12.88
CA GLY A 173 5.74 8.59 -13.82
C GLY A 173 5.23 10.04 -13.89
N PRO A 174 5.94 10.96 -14.57
CA PRO A 174 5.64 12.40 -14.59
C PRO A 174 4.23 12.77 -15.05
N LYS A 175 3.60 11.96 -15.91
CA LYS A 175 2.24 12.18 -16.44
C LYS A 175 1.22 11.17 -15.90
N SER A 176 1.49 10.59 -14.73
CA SER A 176 0.61 9.58 -14.13
C SER A 176 -0.66 10.21 -13.57
N GLY A 177 -1.82 9.62 -13.88
CA GLY A 177 -3.09 10.00 -13.26
C GLY A 177 -3.12 9.78 -11.74
N ALA A 178 -2.22 8.97 -11.20
CA ALA A 178 -2.04 8.82 -9.75
C ALA A 178 -1.59 10.13 -9.08
N LEU A 179 -0.79 10.96 -9.78
CA LEU A 179 -0.37 12.27 -9.28
C LEU A 179 -1.54 13.25 -9.20
N THR A 180 -2.49 13.15 -10.14
CA THR A 180 -3.74 13.92 -10.04
C THR A 180 -4.53 13.53 -8.80
N THR A 181 -4.64 12.23 -8.49
CA THR A 181 -5.28 11.76 -7.26
C THR A 181 -4.55 12.27 -6.01
N ALA A 182 -3.22 12.21 -6.00
CA ALA A 182 -2.40 12.70 -4.88
C ALA A 182 -2.54 14.21 -4.67
N SER A 183 -2.58 15.00 -5.75
CA SER A 183 -2.84 16.45 -5.67
C SER A 183 -4.21 16.73 -5.06
N ILE A 184 -5.26 16.04 -5.52
CA ILE A 184 -6.62 16.23 -4.95
C ILE A 184 -6.65 15.81 -3.48
N ALA A 185 -6.01 14.70 -3.12
CA ALA A 185 -5.95 14.25 -1.74
C ALA A 185 -5.22 15.26 -0.84
N LEU A 186 -4.14 15.87 -1.33
CA LEU A 186 -3.42 16.94 -0.64
C LEU A 186 -4.31 18.17 -0.44
N ASP A 187 -5.05 18.60 -1.46
CA ASP A 187 -6.00 19.73 -1.38
C ASP A 187 -7.12 19.46 -0.35
N LEU A 188 -7.47 18.19 -0.14
CA LEU A 188 -8.44 17.75 0.86
C LEU A 188 -7.84 17.56 2.26
N GLY A 189 -6.56 17.88 2.45
CA GLY A 189 -5.85 17.73 3.72
C GLY A 189 -5.61 16.27 4.12
N LYS A 190 -5.56 15.35 3.16
CA LYS A 190 -5.24 13.94 3.42
C LYS A 190 -3.74 13.73 3.54
N ASP A 191 -3.36 12.76 4.36
CA ASP A 191 -1.97 12.32 4.42
C ASP A 191 -1.62 11.56 3.13
N ILE A 192 -0.51 11.99 2.52
CA ILE A 192 0.03 11.35 1.32
C ILE A 192 1.31 10.63 1.69
N TYR A 193 1.44 9.40 1.22
CA TYR A 193 2.64 8.59 1.35
C TYR A 193 3.11 8.13 -0.03
N ALA A 194 4.41 7.95 -0.18
CA ALA A 194 4.98 7.39 -1.39
C ALA A 194 6.04 6.33 -1.06
N LEU A 195 6.01 5.23 -1.81
CA LEU A 195 7.06 4.23 -1.80
C LEU A 195 8.27 4.78 -2.58
N PRO A 196 9.47 4.83 -1.99
CA PRO A 196 10.65 5.27 -2.73
C PRO A 196 11.04 4.20 -3.76
N GLY A 197 11.66 4.64 -4.85
CA GLY A 197 12.24 3.76 -5.86
C GLY A 197 13.57 4.29 -6.39
N SER A 198 14.20 3.54 -7.29
CA SER A 198 15.45 3.94 -7.94
C SER A 198 15.33 5.30 -8.62
N ILE A 199 16.35 6.16 -8.45
CA ILE A 199 16.47 7.45 -9.15
C ILE A 199 16.62 7.31 -10.67
N HIS A 200 16.98 6.11 -11.15
CA HIS A 200 17.10 5.80 -12.57
C HIS A 200 15.79 5.30 -13.17
N SER A 201 14.77 5.01 -12.34
CA SER A 201 13.45 4.60 -12.81
C SER A 201 12.56 5.82 -13.01
N GLU A 202 12.03 5.97 -14.22
CA GLU A 202 11.04 7.01 -14.52
C GLU A 202 9.76 6.87 -13.68
N LEU A 203 9.42 5.65 -13.26
CA LEU A 203 8.26 5.36 -12.42
C LEU A 203 8.43 5.86 -10.97
N SER A 204 9.64 6.15 -10.52
CA SER A 204 9.90 6.71 -9.19
C SER A 204 9.75 8.23 -9.15
N TYR A 205 9.73 8.91 -10.30
CA TYR A 205 9.77 10.37 -10.39
C TYR A 205 8.67 11.04 -9.57
N GLY A 206 7.43 10.58 -9.74
CA GLY A 206 6.26 11.11 -9.06
C GLY A 206 6.30 10.87 -7.56
N GLY A 207 6.73 9.69 -7.12
CA GLY A 207 6.92 9.40 -5.70
C GLY A 207 7.97 10.31 -5.07
N HIS A 208 9.13 10.49 -5.73
CA HIS A 208 10.16 11.41 -5.26
C HIS A 208 9.69 12.87 -5.23
N GLN A 209 8.91 13.30 -6.21
CA GLN A 209 8.33 14.64 -6.22
C GLN A 209 7.39 14.86 -5.03
N LEU A 210 6.51 13.90 -4.76
CA LEU A 210 5.59 13.96 -3.61
C LEU A 210 6.37 14.01 -2.29
N ILE A 211 7.43 13.20 -2.13
CA ILE A 211 8.28 13.20 -0.94
C ILE A 211 8.96 14.57 -0.75
N ARG A 212 9.49 15.18 -1.81
CA ARG A 212 10.06 16.54 -1.74
C ARG A 212 9.02 17.60 -1.36
N GLN A 213 7.75 17.37 -1.70
CA GLN A 213 6.63 18.23 -1.34
C GLN A 213 6.09 17.96 0.08
N GLY A 214 6.69 17.03 0.81
CA GLY A 214 6.35 16.72 2.21
C GLY A 214 5.46 15.48 2.39
N ALA A 215 5.23 14.68 1.35
CA ALA A 215 4.60 13.36 1.52
C ALA A 215 5.48 12.46 2.38
N GLY A 216 4.85 11.61 3.20
CA GLY A 216 5.57 10.63 4.01
C GLY A 216 6.25 9.57 3.13
N LEU A 217 7.54 9.38 3.31
CA LEU A 217 8.24 8.23 2.76
C LEU A 217 7.87 7.00 3.61
N VAL A 218 7.44 5.92 2.96
CA VAL A 218 7.20 4.62 3.62
C VAL A 218 7.88 3.52 2.85
N GLU A 219 8.51 2.60 3.58
CA GLU A 219 9.17 1.42 3.01
C GLU A 219 8.44 0.14 3.42
N SER A 220 7.57 0.22 4.43
CA SER A 220 6.77 -0.89 4.90
C SER A 220 5.32 -0.51 5.24
N PRO A 221 4.38 -1.48 5.15
CA PRO A 221 2.99 -1.28 5.63
C PRO A 221 2.94 -0.97 7.11
N HIS A 222 3.90 -1.48 7.90
CA HIS A 222 3.97 -1.26 9.33
C HIS A 222 4.28 0.21 9.68
N GLU A 223 5.17 0.86 8.94
CA GLU A 223 5.42 2.30 9.10
C GLU A 223 4.17 3.12 8.82
N LEU A 224 3.47 2.81 7.72
CA LEU A 224 2.23 3.47 7.35
C LEU A 224 1.16 3.29 8.44
N LEU A 225 0.98 2.06 8.94
CA LEU A 225 0.06 1.78 10.05
C LEU A 225 0.48 2.46 11.35
N THR A 226 1.78 2.58 11.62
CA THR A 226 2.28 3.24 12.83
C THR A 226 1.99 4.74 12.78
N ASP A 227 2.18 5.38 11.63
CA ASP A 227 1.86 6.81 11.49
C ASP A 227 0.34 7.04 11.56
N LEU A 228 -0.45 6.19 10.89
CA LEU A 228 -1.91 6.28 10.94
C LEU A 228 -2.48 5.93 12.31
N GLY A 229 -1.95 4.94 13.01
CA GLY A 229 -2.36 4.58 14.37
C GLY A 229 -2.13 5.71 15.37
N ARG A 230 -1.14 6.57 15.14
CA ARG A 230 -0.95 7.81 15.92
C ARG A 230 -2.03 8.87 15.64
N LYS A 231 -2.67 8.82 14.47
CA LYS A 231 -3.66 9.80 13.98
C LYS A 231 -5.12 9.35 14.13
N LEU A 232 -5.38 8.04 14.05
CA LEU A 232 -6.71 7.43 14.11
C LEU A 232 -7.17 7.09 15.55
N LEU A 233 -6.27 7.21 16.54
CA LEU A 233 -6.64 7.16 17.95
C LEU A 233 -6.94 8.59 18.46
N PRO A 234 -8.07 8.82 19.16
CA PRO A 234 -8.38 10.14 19.70
C PRO A 234 -7.25 10.59 20.63
N ALA A 235 -6.73 11.79 20.37
CA ALA A 235 -5.68 12.42 21.15
C ALA A 235 -6.20 12.76 22.55
N ASN A 236 -6.24 11.77 23.45
CA ASN A 236 -6.22 12.01 24.87
C ASN A 236 -4.78 11.85 25.35
N ARG A 237 -3.96 12.86 25.08
CA ARG A 237 -2.68 13.03 25.75
C ARG A 237 -2.78 14.24 26.68
N PRO A 238 -2.62 14.08 28.00
CA PRO A 238 -2.32 15.22 28.84
C PRO A 238 -1.01 15.85 28.34
N ALA A 239 -0.96 17.17 28.30
CA ALA A 239 0.17 17.93 27.79
C ALA A 239 1.48 17.50 28.49
N ILE A 240 2.36 16.78 27.78
CA ILE A 240 3.70 16.50 28.28
C ILE A 240 4.57 17.70 27.92
N GLN A 241 4.81 18.54 28.93
CA GLN A 241 5.81 19.59 28.90
C GLN A 241 7.18 19.01 28.54
N LYS A 242 7.85 19.65 27.57
CA LYS A 242 9.25 19.39 27.24
C LYS A 242 10.11 19.56 28.50
N LYS A 243 10.70 18.48 29.00
CA LYS A 243 11.86 18.54 29.90
C LYS A 243 13.01 17.75 29.29
N HIS A 244 14.10 18.46 29.01
CA HIS A 244 15.42 17.88 28.83
C HIS A 244 15.74 16.93 29.99
N ARG A 245 16.16 15.69 29.70
CA ARG A 245 17.11 14.99 30.57
C ARG A 245 17.91 13.92 29.82
N LYS A 246 19.18 13.88 30.23
CA LYS A 246 20.36 13.22 29.68
C LYS A 246 20.27 11.71 29.51
N GLU A 247 21.09 11.22 28.58
CA GLU A 247 21.60 9.85 28.45
C GLU A 247 21.95 9.22 29.81
N SER A 248 21.55 7.96 30.01
CA SER A 248 22.44 6.84 30.33
C SER A 248 21.66 5.55 30.69
N ARG A 249 22.19 4.42 30.16
CA ARG A 249 22.05 3.01 30.55
C ARG A 249 20.71 2.31 30.20
N VAL A 250 20.65 1.47 29.15
CA VAL A 250 21.24 0.12 28.91
C VAL A 250 20.32 -1.01 29.42
N GLN A 251 19.85 -1.79 28.43
CA GLN A 251 19.48 -3.22 28.42
C GLN A 251 18.60 -3.81 29.55
N GLU A 252 17.48 -4.43 29.17
CA GLU A 252 17.33 -5.91 29.19
C GLU A 252 15.92 -6.38 28.75
N ALA A 253 15.89 -7.63 28.24
CA ALA A 253 14.77 -8.52 27.88
C ALA A 253 14.21 -8.39 26.42
N ARG A 254 14.85 -9.01 25.41
CA ARG A 254 14.88 -10.44 24.98
C ARG A 254 13.65 -10.85 24.14
N GLN A 255 13.87 -11.08 22.83
CA GLN A 255 14.20 -12.38 22.19
C GLN A 255 13.00 -13.35 22.18
N ALA A 256 12.45 -13.56 20.99
CA ALA A 256 11.69 -14.77 20.65
C ALA A 256 12.59 -15.62 19.75
N ASP A 257 12.86 -16.84 20.21
CA ASP A 257 13.94 -17.71 19.78
C ASP A 257 13.68 -18.40 18.43
N PHE A 258 14.58 -18.19 17.47
CA PHE A 258 15.02 -19.24 16.54
C PHE A 258 16.39 -19.74 17.06
N PRO A 259 16.71 -21.03 16.96
CA PRO A 259 17.98 -21.55 17.47
C PRO A 259 19.16 -20.79 16.84
N GLU A 260 19.99 -20.14 17.67
CA GLU A 260 21.23 -19.49 17.22
C GLU A 260 22.08 -20.52 16.46
N MET A 261 22.27 -20.29 15.16
CA MET A 261 23.11 -21.13 14.33
C MET A 261 24.58 -20.86 14.67
N LYS A 262 25.12 -21.60 15.65
CA LYS A 262 26.51 -21.48 16.11
C LYS A 262 27.47 -22.21 15.18
N ASP A 263 27.64 -21.69 13.96
CA ASP A 263 28.65 -22.17 13.03
C ASP A 263 29.78 -21.13 12.88
N PRO A 264 31.06 -21.48 13.13
CA PRO A 264 32.17 -20.54 12.98
C PRO A 264 32.23 -19.87 11.60
N ARG A 265 31.76 -20.56 10.55
CA ARG A 265 31.73 -20.05 9.18
C ARG A 265 30.73 -18.90 9.04
N TYR A 266 29.60 -18.98 9.76
CA TYR A 266 28.63 -17.90 9.80
C TYR A 266 29.25 -16.63 10.35
N ASP A 267 29.90 -16.70 11.52
CA ASP A 267 30.48 -15.53 12.17
C ASP A 267 31.61 -14.92 11.33
N GLN A 268 32.46 -15.76 10.74
CA GLN A 268 33.57 -15.34 9.88
C GLN A 268 33.06 -14.59 8.65
N VAL A 269 32.07 -15.13 7.93
CA VAL A 269 31.50 -14.48 6.75
C VAL A 269 30.73 -13.22 7.15
N ASN A 270 30.00 -13.26 8.27
CA ASN A 270 29.26 -12.11 8.77
C ASN A 270 30.20 -10.94 9.08
N LEU A 271 31.39 -11.18 9.65
CA LEU A 271 32.36 -10.14 9.95
C LEU A 271 32.89 -9.40 8.70
N VAL A 272 33.06 -10.12 7.58
CA VAL A 272 33.69 -9.56 6.36
C VAL A 272 32.69 -9.02 5.34
N LEU A 273 31.42 -9.43 5.46
CA LEU A 273 30.36 -8.98 4.57
C LEU A 273 29.96 -7.53 4.87
N SER A 274 30.06 -6.69 3.85
CA SER A 274 29.75 -5.26 3.93
C SER A 274 28.38 -4.96 3.32
N TYR A 275 27.95 -3.71 3.49
CA TYR A 275 26.73 -3.18 2.87
C TYR A 275 26.93 -2.77 1.39
N GLU A 276 28.14 -2.90 0.85
CA GLU A 276 28.43 -2.71 -0.57
C GLU A 276 28.48 -4.08 -1.29
N PRO A 277 28.08 -4.16 -2.57
CA PRO A 277 28.16 -5.39 -3.37
C PRO A 277 29.59 -5.90 -3.51
N GLN A 278 29.85 -7.13 -3.05
CA GLN A 278 31.17 -7.77 -3.10
C GLN A 278 31.12 -9.08 -3.91
N THR A 279 32.18 -9.37 -4.67
CA THR A 279 32.33 -10.68 -5.32
C THR A 279 32.77 -11.76 -4.34
N LEU A 280 32.58 -13.04 -4.69
CA LEU A 280 33.09 -14.17 -3.89
C LEU A 280 34.60 -14.07 -3.69
N SER A 281 35.34 -13.70 -4.75
CA SER A 281 36.80 -13.52 -4.68
C SER A 281 37.21 -12.41 -3.71
N GLU A 282 36.50 -11.28 -3.68
CA GLU A 282 36.75 -10.19 -2.72
C GLU A 282 36.45 -10.57 -1.27
N LEU A 283 35.43 -11.39 -1.04
CA LEU A 283 35.08 -11.89 0.30
C LEU A 283 36.09 -12.93 0.77
N LEU A 284 36.51 -13.84 -0.12
CA LEU A 284 37.49 -14.87 0.19
C LEU A 284 38.85 -14.28 0.62
N LEU A 285 39.27 -13.17 -0.01
CA LEU A 285 40.50 -12.45 0.36
C LEU A 285 40.47 -11.85 1.78
N LYS A 286 39.28 -11.64 2.35
CA LYS A 286 39.10 -11.05 3.68
C LYS A 286 38.94 -12.11 4.77
N LEU A 287 38.73 -13.38 4.39
CA LEU A 287 38.60 -14.47 5.34
C LEU A 287 39.98 -14.94 5.87
N PRO A 288 40.01 -15.63 7.02
CA PRO A 288 41.20 -16.31 7.52
C PRO A 288 41.81 -17.25 6.46
N LYS A 289 43.14 -17.42 6.47
CA LYS A 289 43.87 -18.22 5.46
C LYS A 289 43.53 -19.71 5.46
N ASP A 290 42.93 -20.18 6.54
CA ASP A 290 42.41 -21.52 6.78
C ASP A 290 40.98 -21.72 6.25
N SER A 291 40.27 -20.67 5.86
CA SER A 291 38.92 -20.73 5.28
C SER A 291 38.96 -20.90 3.76
N GLY A 292 38.22 -21.89 3.25
CA GLY A 292 38.10 -22.15 1.80
C GLY A 292 36.87 -21.50 1.16
N GLU A 293 36.76 -21.61 -0.15
CA GLU A 293 35.59 -21.14 -0.92
C GLU A 293 34.29 -21.85 -0.47
N ASN A 294 34.37 -23.13 -0.10
CA ASN A 294 33.23 -23.88 0.45
C ASN A 294 32.74 -23.31 1.78
N ASP A 295 33.64 -22.82 2.64
CA ASP A 295 33.28 -22.22 3.92
C ASP A 295 32.62 -20.86 3.73
N LEU A 296 33.11 -20.08 2.77
CA LEU A 296 32.50 -18.82 2.35
C LEU A 296 31.07 -19.05 1.83
N ILE A 297 30.87 -20.00 0.92
CA ILE A 297 29.55 -20.29 0.35
C ILE A 297 28.60 -20.79 1.44
N ALA A 298 29.05 -21.68 2.33
CA ALA A 298 28.25 -22.17 3.44
C ALA A 298 27.82 -21.03 4.38
N GLY A 299 28.74 -20.13 4.76
CA GLY A 299 28.43 -18.98 5.60
C GLY A 299 27.49 -17.97 4.93
N LEU A 300 27.65 -17.72 3.62
CA LEU A 300 26.77 -16.84 2.86
C LEU A 300 25.34 -17.40 2.75
N LEU A 301 25.19 -18.71 2.53
CA LEU A 301 23.89 -19.38 2.52
C LEU A 301 23.21 -19.31 3.89
N MET A 302 23.96 -19.51 4.98
CA MET A 302 23.41 -19.38 6.34
C MET A 302 22.96 -17.94 6.62
N LEU A 303 23.75 -16.94 6.21
CA LEU A 303 23.35 -15.53 6.33
C LEU A 303 22.17 -15.17 5.44
N GLU A 304 22.01 -15.80 4.28
CA GLU A 304 20.85 -15.63 3.42
C GLU A 304 19.57 -16.20 4.06
N LEU A 305 19.67 -17.41 4.65
CA LEU A 305 18.58 -18.03 5.40
C LEU A 305 18.14 -17.18 6.60
N ASP A 306 19.11 -16.57 7.29
CA ASP A 306 18.88 -15.63 8.40
C ASP A 306 18.46 -14.23 7.95
N ARG A 307 18.31 -14.00 6.63
CA ARG A 307 17.99 -12.69 6.04
C ARG A 307 18.97 -11.59 6.44
N ARG A 308 20.24 -11.95 6.60
CA ARG A 308 21.36 -11.04 6.89
C ARG A 308 22.27 -10.78 5.69
N ALA A 309 22.11 -11.53 4.61
CA ALA A 309 22.78 -11.34 3.34
C ALA A 309 21.84 -11.69 2.17
N TYR A 310 22.12 -11.21 0.97
CA TYR A 310 21.47 -11.70 -0.24
C TYR A 310 22.40 -11.64 -1.45
N ARG A 311 22.13 -12.49 -2.44
CA ARG A 311 22.85 -12.53 -3.71
C ARG A 311 22.17 -11.67 -4.78
N LEU A 312 22.94 -10.81 -5.41
CA LEU A 312 22.51 -10.00 -6.54
C LEU A 312 22.48 -10.82 -7.85
N PRO A 313 21.72 -10.39 -8.88
CA PRO A 313 21.63 -11.09 -10.16
C PRO A 313 22.97 -11.27 -10.89
N ASP A 314 23.94 -10.40 -10.61
CA ASP A 314 25.29 -10.45 -11.17
C ASP A 314 26.25 -11.35 -10.36
N GLY A 315 25.75 -12.06 -9.35
CA GLY A 315 26.51 -13.00 -8.53
C GLY A 315 27.23 -12.39 -7.33
N ARG A 316 27.13 -11.06 -7.11
CA ARG A 316 27.70 -10.40 -5.93
C ARG A 316 26.84 -10.58 -4.68
N TRP A 317 27.45 -10.45 -3.53
CA TRP A 317 26.82 -10.57 -2.21
C TRP A 317 26.87 -9.26 -1.45
N VAL A 318 25.80 -8.99 -0.69
CA VAL A 318 25.70 -7.77 0.12
C VAL A 318 24.99 -8.09 1.43
N ARG A 319 25.40 -7.39 2.51
CA ARG A 319 24.76 -7.50 3.82
C ARG A 319 23.41 -6.81 3.84
N PHE A 320 22.45 -7.44 4.49
CA PHE A 320 21.14 -6.91 4.78
C PHE A 320 21.23 -5.84 5.90
N LYS A 321 20.74 -4.63 5.66
CA LYS A 321 20.57 -3.62 6.72
C LYS A 321 19.31 -3.96 7.50
N ASN A 322 19.46 -4.44 8.74
CA ASN A 322 18.35 -4.40 9.70
C ASN A 322 18.19 -2.95 10.16
N HIS A 323 17.02 -2.36 9.86
CA HIS A 323 16.48 -1.21 10.58
C HIS A 323 15.57 -1.72 11.70
#